data_AF-A0A380EIE0-F1
#
_entry.id   AF-A0A380EIE0-F1
#
_cell.length_a   1.000
_cell.length_b   1.000
_cell.length_c   1.000
_cell.angle_alpha   90.00
_cell.angle_beta   90.00
_cell.angle_gamma   90.00
#
_symmetry.space_group_name_H-M   'P 1'
#
loop_
_entity.id
_entity.type
_entity.pdbx_description
1 polymer ?
#
loop_
_entity_poly.entity_id
_entity_poly.type
_entity_poly.pdbx_seq_one_letter_code
_entity_poly.pdbx_strand_id
1 'polypeptide(L)'
;MGTQLSDEHITFIRKLTSNITLMFDGDFAGSEATLKTGQNLLQQGLNVFVIQLPSGMDPDEYIGKYGNDAFTAFVKNDKKSFAHYKVSILKDEIAHNDLSYERYLKELSHDISLMKSSILQQRL
;
A
#
# COMPACT_ATOMS: atom_id res chain seq x y z
N MET A 1 20.94 -1.57 -2.83
CA MET A 1 20.49 -1.30 -4.22
C MET A 1 19.17 -0.53 -4.13
N GLY A 2 19.17 0.77 -4.43
CA GLY A 2 18.02 1.68 -4.27
C GLY A 2 17.25 1.93 -5.58
N THR A 3 16.81 0.86 -6.24
CA THR A 3 16.08 0.95 -7.52
C THR A 3 14.61 0.61 -7.34
N GLN A 4 13.75 1.17 -8.20
CA GLN A 4 12.34 0.82 -8.23
C GLN A 4 12.15 -0.67 -8.56
N LEU A 5 11.07 -1.27 -8.04
CA LEU A 5 10.68 -2.64 -8.36
C LEU A 5 10.36 -2.77 -9.87
N SER A 6 11.08 -3.64 -10.58
CA SER A 6 10.90 -3.85 -12.02
C SER A 6 9.91 -4.97 -12.30
N ASP A 7 9.46 -5.07 -13.55
CA ASP A 7 8.52 -6.11 -13.98
C ASP A 7 9.13 -7.51 -13.90
N GLU A 8 10.45 -7.64 -14.05
CA GLU A 8 11.16 -8.90 -13.80
C GLU A 8 11.07 -9.30 -12.33
N HIS A 9 11.31 -8.37 -11.40
CA HIS A 9 11.15 -8.63 -9.96
C HIS A 9 9.73 -9.09 -9.63
N ILE A 10 8.71 -8.41 -10.18
CA ILE A 10 7.30 -8.77 -9.99
C ILE A 10 7.03 -10.18 -10.51
N THR A 11 7.58 -10.53 -11.68
CA THR A 11 7.44 -11.86 -12.27
C THR A 11 8.03 -12.96 -11.39
N PHE A 12 9.18 -12.71 -10.76
CA PHE A 12 9.77 -13.65 -9.80
C PHE A 12 8.93 -13.77 -8.52
N ILE A 13 8.51 -12.64 -7.94
CA ILE A 13 7.71 -12.62 -6.71
C ILE A 13 6.40 -13.38 -6.90
N ARG A 14 5.71 -13.16 -8.04
CA ARG A 14 4.43 -13.81 -8.36
C ARG A 14 4.51 -15.34 -8.40
N LYS A 15 5.68 -15.90 -8.74
CA LYS A 15 5.90 -17.36 -8.70
C LYS A 15 5.98 -17.92 -7.28
N LEU A 16 6.30 -17.08 -6.30
CA LEU A 16 6.42 -17.45 -4.88
C LEU A 16 5.13 -17.17 -4.11
N THR A 17 4.49 -16.03 -4.38
CA THR A 17 3.29 -15.60 -3.66
C THR A 17 2.45 -14.63 -4.50
N SER A 18 1.13 -14.67 -4.31
CA SER A 18 0.23 -13.65 -4.85
C SER A 18 -0.01 -12.49 -3.87
N ASN A 19 0.48 -12.60 -2.63
CA ASN A 19 0.29 -11.60 -1.58
C ASN A 19 1.59 -10.84 -1.32
N ILE A 20 1.55 -9.52 -1.45
CA ILE A 20 2.68 -8.63 -1.19
C ILE A 20 2.26 -7.55 -0.20
N THR A 21 3.10 -7.29 0.81
CA THR A 21 2.90 -6.20 1.77
C THR A 21 4.01 -5.18 1.58
N LEU A 22 3.64 -3.93 1.32
CA LEU A 22 4.56 -2.79 1.23
C LEU A 22 4.67 -2.12 2.60
N MET A 23 5.90 -1.85 3.01
CA MET A 23 6.23 -1.11 4.22
C MET A 23 7.47 -0.27 3.90
N PHE A 24 7.23 0.95 3.43
CA PHE A 24 8.28 1.95 3.18
C PHE A 24 8.34 2.94 4.33
N ASP A 25 9.34 3.81 4.29
CA ASP A 25 9.60 4.83 5.30
C ASP A 25 8.37 5.71 5.51
N GLY A 26 8.15 6.13 6.76
CA GLY A 26 7.00 6.94 7.17
C GLY A 26 7.09 8.40 6.74
N ASP A 27 7.59 8.70 5.54
CA ASP A 27 7.70 10.05 5.01
C ASP A 27 6.91 10.24 3.71
N PHE A 28 6.94 11.45 3.16
CA PHE A 28 6.24 11.76 1.92
C PHE A 28 6.77 10.93 0.74
N ALA A 29 8.09 10.70 0.66
CA ALA A 29 8.70 9.94 -0.42
C ALA A 29 8.31 8.46 -0.37
N GLY A 30 8.27 7.87 0.82
CA GLY A 30 7.80 6.51 1.09
C GLY A 30 6.33 6.34 0.76
N SER A 31 5.49 7.34 1.06
CA SER A 31 4.08 7.32 0.65
C SER A 31 3.91 7.33 -0.88
N GLU A 32 4.60 8.23 -1.58
CA GLU A 32 4.56 8.30 -3.06
C GLU A 32 5.09 7.01 -3.71
N ALA A 33 6.18 6.47 -3.18
CA ALA A 33 6.75 5.20 -3.63
C ALA A 33 5.75 4.04 -3.41
N THR A 34 5.02 4.05 -2.29
CA THR A 34 4.00 3.05 -1.96
C THR A 34 2.84 3.12 -2.96
N LEU A 35 2.34 4.31 -3.27
CA LEU A 35 1.27 4.50 -4.25
C LEU A 35 1.69 4.01 -5.64
N LYS A 36 2.87 4.44 -6.12
CA LYS A 36 3.39 4.06 -7.44
C LYS A 36 3.62 2.55 -7.56
N THR A 37 4.32 1.98 -6.58
CA THR A 37 4.68 0.55 -6.59
C THR A 37 3.45 -0.32 -6.40
N GLY A 38 2.56 0.06 -5.47
CA GLY A 38 1.32 -0.66 -5.20
C GLY A 38 0.37 -0.67 -6.39
N GLN A 39 0.27 0.44 -7.13
CA GLN A 39 -0.53 0.51 -8.36
C GLN A 39 -0.02 -0.46 -9.42
N ASN A 40 1.31 -0.52 -9.67
CA ASN A 40 1.88 -1.45 -10.63
C ASN A 40 1.63 -2.90 -10.21
N LEU A 41 1.87 -3.24 -8.94
CA LEU A 41 1.62 -4.59 -8.43
C LEU A 41 0.16 -5.02 -8.55
N LEU A 42 -0.79 -4.10 -8.29
CA LEU A 42 -2.22 -4.36 -8.42
C LEU A 42 -2.60 -4.62 -9.90
N GLN A 43 -2.09 -3.82 -10.83
CA GLN A 43 -2.29 -4.03 -12.27
C GLN A 43 -1.72 -5.37 -12.76
N GLN A 44 -0.63 -5.83 -12.14
CA GLN A 44 -0.04 -7.15 -12.38
C GLN A 44 -0.81 -8.31 -11.71
N GLY A 45 -1.94 -8.02 -11.06
CA GLY A 45 -2.86 -9.00 -10.48
C GLY A 45 -2.45 -9.54 -9.12
N LEU A 46 -1.58 -8.85 -8.39
CA LEU A 46 -1.18 -9.23 -7.03
C LEU A 46 -2.13 -8.64 -5.99
N ASN A 47 -2.28 -9.36 -4.87
CA ASN A 47 -2.97 -8.85 -3.68
C ASN A 47 -1.99 -7.96 -2.90
N VAL A 48 -2.22 -6.66 -2.98
CA VAL A 48 -1.33 -5.65 -2.39
C VAL A 48 -1.88 -5.18 -1.05
N PHE A 49 -1.02 -5.23 -0.03
CA PHE A 49 -1.25 -4.71 1.30
C PHE A 49 -0.23 -3.63 1.64
N VAL A 50 -0.57 -2.75 2.58
CA VAL A 50 0.28 -1.67 3.05
C VAL A 50 0.28 -1.64 4.57
N ILE A 51 1.48 -1.45 5.14
CA ILE A 51 1.70 -1.10 6.54
C ILE A 51 2.35 0.27 6.54
N GLN A 52 1.71 1.23 7.19
CA GLN A 52 2.18 2.61 7.24
C GLN A 52 2.93 2.84 8.55
N LEU A 53 4.24 3.09 8.49
CA LEU A 53 5.03 3.42 9.67
C LEU A 53 4.66 4.80 10.22
N PRO A 54 4.92 5.05 11.52
CA PRO A 54 4.80 6.39 12.09
C PRO A 54 5.62 7.42 11.31
N SER A 55 5.18 8.67 11.34
CA SER A 55 5.82 9.76 10.60
C SER A 55 7.31 9.85 10.91
N GLY A 56 8.13 9.86 9.86
CA GLY A 56 9.59 9.99 9.92
C GLY A 56 10.30 8.79 10.53
N MET A 57 9.69 7.61 10.53
CA MET A 57 10.33 6.37 10.97
C MET A 57 10.53 5.39 9.82
N ASP A 58 11.68 4.72 9.82
CA ASP A 58 11.90 3.50 9.05
C ASP A 58 11.71 2.23 9.93
N PRO A 59 11.75 1.01 9.35
CA PRO A 59 11.62 -0.23 10.13
C PRO A 59 12.69 -0.41 11.21
N ASP A 60 13.93 0.01 10.94
CA ASP A 60 15.06 -0.15 11.86
C ASP A 60 14.92 0.81 13.06
N GLU A 61 14.56 2.07 12.81
CA GLU A 61 14.25 3.07 13.82
C GLU A 61 13.05 2.64 14.68
N TYR A 62 12.02 2.05 14.07
CA TYR A 62 10.88 1.52 14.81
C TYR A 62 11.31 0.38 15.74
N ILE A 63 12.09 -0.58 15.23
CA ILE A 63 12.60 -1.71 16.03
C ILE A 63 13.52 -1.21 17.15
N GLY A 64 14.43 -0.29 16.85
CA GLY A 64 15.34 0.29 17.82
C GLY A 64 14.63 1.04 18.95
N LYS A 65 13.52 1.73 18.63
CA LYS A 65 12.75 2.51 19.60
C LYS A 65 11.76 1.69 20.42
N TYR A 66 11.06 0.73 19.80
CA TYR A 66 9.95 0.01 20.42
C TYR A 66 10.22 -1.47 20.70
N GLY A 67 11.31 -2.03 20.13
CA GLY A 67 11.69 -3.43 20.28
C GLY A 67 11.01 -4.39 19.29
N ASN A 68 11.55 -5.60 19.21
CA ASN A 68 11.11 -6.64 18.27
C ASN A 68 9.66 -7.07 18.47
N ASP A 69 9.22 -7.25 19.72
CA ASP A 69 7.87 -7.72 20.04
C ASP A 69 6.82 -6.68 19.63
N ALA A 70 7.11 -5.40 19.84
CA ALA A 70 6.25 -4.31 19.40
C ALA A 70 6.17 -4.23 17.88
N PHE A 71 7.30 -4.36 17.17
CA PHE A 71 7.34 -4.34 15.72
C PHE A 71 6.54 -5.50 15.09
N THR A 72 6.70 -6.72 15.61
CA THR A 72 5.96 -7.89 15.10
C THR A 72 4.45 -7.76 15.35
N ALA A 73 4.04 -7.23 16.50
CA ALA A 73 2.64 -6.92 16.78
C ALA A 73 2.09 -5.82 15.86
N PHE A 74 2.87 -4.76 15.62
CA PHE A 74 2.53 -3.66 14.73
C PHE A 74 2.26 -4.14 13.29
N VAL A 75 3.20 -4.91 12.73
CA VAL A 75 3.10 -5.48 11.37
C VAL A 75 1.88 -6.40 11.21
N LYS A 76 1.48 -7.07 12.28
CA LYS A 76 0.33 -7.98 12.28
C LYS A 76 -1.01 -7.24 12.36
N ASN A 77 -1.06 -6.13 13.08
CA ASN A 77 -2.31 -5.44 13.39
C ASN A 77 -2.71 -4.41 12.32
N ASP A 78 -1.77 -3.62 11.81
CA ASP A 78 -2.08 -2.48 10.94
C ASP A 78 -1.80 -2.73 9.46
N LYS A 79 -2.31 -3.86 8.96
CA LYS A 79 -2.19 -4.25 7.56
C LYS A 79 -3.48 -3.91 6.79
N LYS A 80 -3.39 -2.91 5.91
CA LYS A 80 -4.52 -2.45 5.08
C LYS A 80 -4.38 -2.96 3.66
N SER A 81 -5.49 -3.10 2.94
CA SER A 81 -5.46 -3.30 1.48
C SER A 81 -4.98 -2.02 0.80
N PHE A 82 -4.34 -2.15 -0.37
CA PHE A 82 -3.84 -0.99 -1.12
C PHE A 82 -4.93 0.05 -1.43
N ALA A 83 -6.13 -0.39 -1.82
CA ALA A 83 -7.24 0.53 -2.08
C ALA A 83 -7.64 1.33 -0.82
N HIS A 84 -7.68 0.69 0.35
CA HIS A 84 -7.99 1.39 1.61
C HIS A 84 -6.88 2.39 1.96
N TYR A 85 -5.62 1.99 1.80
CA TYR A 85 -4.50 2.89 1.97
C TYR A 85 -4.60 4.12 1.04
N LYS A 86 -4.83 3.91 -0.26
CA LYS A 86 -4.96 4.98 -1.25
C LYS A 86 -6.08 5.96 -0.90
N VAL A 87 -7.26 5.48 -0.51
CA VAL A 87 -8.36 6.34 -0.01
C VAL A 87 -7.92 7.17 1.18
N SER A 88 -7.22 6.55 2.15
CA SER A 88 -6.84 7.24 3.38
C SER A 88 -5.87 8.40 3.15
N ILE A 89 -5.00 8.28 2.14
CA ILE A 89 -4.07 9.35 1.74
C ILE A 89 -4.81 10.48 1.01
N LEU A 90 -5.79 10.14 0.16
CA LEU A 90 -6.52 11.10 -0.66
C LEU A 90 -7.72 11.74 0.05
N LYS A 91 -8.01 11.32 1.29
CA LYS A 91 -9.22 11.68 2.03
C LYS A 91 -9.45 13.19 2.12
N ASP A 92 -8.41 13.96 2.44
CA ASP A 92 -8.55 15.40 2.62
C ASP A 92 -8.81 16.11 1.29
N GLU A 93 -8.19 15.66 0.19
CA GLU A 93 -8.42 16.22 -1.15
C GLU A 93 -9.83 15.89 -1.66
N ILE A 94 -10.26 14.64 -1.48
CA ILE A 94 -11.61 14.15 -1.84
C ILE A 94 -12.69 14.94 -1.08
N ALA A 95 -12.46 15.27 0.19
CA ALA A 95 -13.44 15.95 1.03
C ALA A 95 -13.65 17.44 0.69
N HIS A 96 -12.70 18.08 0.00
CA HIS A 96 -12.72 19.53 -0.23
C HIS A 96 -12.72 19.94 -1.71
N ASN A 97 -12.69 18.98 -2.65
CA ASN A 97 -12.65 19.26 -4.08
C ASN A 97 -13.51 18.25 -4.88
N ASP A 98 -14.64 18.73 -5.42
CA ASP A 98 -15.57 17.91 -6.21
C ASP A 98 -14.95 17.32 -7.48
N LEU A 99 -14.00 18.02 -8.11
CA LEU A 99 -13.29 17.52 -9.29
C LEU A 99 -12.37 16.35 -8.91
N SER A 100 -11.63 16.50 -7.81
CA SER A 100 -10.79 15.42 -7.26
C SER A 100 -11.66 14.25 -6.77
N TYR A 101 -12.81 14.53 -6.17
CA TYR A 101 -13.78 13.51 -5.76
C TYR A 101 -14.21 12.62 -6.94
N GLU A 102 -14.67 13.22 -8.05
CA GLU A 102 -15.11 12.46 -9.22
C GLU A 102 -13.96 11.63 -9.82
N ARG A 103 -12.78 12.23 -9.94
CA ARG A 103 -11.59 11.57 -10.47
C ARG A 103 -11.19 10.36 -9.62
N TYR A 104 -11.02 10.55 -8.32
CA TYR A 104 -10.56 9.48 -7.44
C TYR A 104 -11.61 8.39 -7.24
N LEU A 105 -12.90 8.72 -7.31
CA LEU A 105 -13.96 7.71 -7.32
C LEU A 105 -13.83 6.78 -8.53
N LYS A 106 -13.56 7.32 -9.73
CA LYS A 106 -13.32 6.52 -10.94
C LYS A 106 -12.04 5.69 -10.82
N GLU A 107 -10.95 6.28 -10.34
CA GLU A 107 -9.69 5.58 -10.14
C GLU A 107 -9.84 4.42 -9.14
N LEU A 108 -10.48 4.64 -8.00
CA LEU A 108 -10.70 3.59 -6.99
C LEU A 108 -11.66 2.52 -7.46
N SER A 109 -12.71 2.88 -8.22
CA SER A 109 -13.60 1.89 -8.84
C SER A 109 -12.82 0.97 -9.78
N HIS A 110 -11.89 1.55 -10.55
CA HIS A 110 -10.99 0.77 -11.39
C HIS A 110 -10.05 -0.11 -10.55
N ASP A 111 -9.41 0.43 -9.51
CA ASP A 111 -8.51 -0.32 -8.64
C ASP A 111 -9.20 -1.50 -7.96
N ILE A 112 -10.40 -1.28 -7.43
CA ILE A 112 -11.25 -2.31 -6.82
C ILE A 112 -11.64 -3.38 -7.85
N SER A 113 -11.86 -3.01 -9.12
CA SER A 113 -12.13 -3.98 -10.18
C SER A 113 -10.93 -4.87 -10.53
N LEU A 114 -9.69 -4.40 -10.29
CA LEU A 114 -8.47 -5.16 -10.51
C LEU A 114 -8.18 -6.18 -9.41
N MET A 115 -8.76 -5.99 -8.21
CA MET A 115 -8.58 -6.89 -7.09
C MET A 115 -9.17 -8.28 -7.39
N LYS A 116 -8.34 -9.32 -7.34
CA LYS A 116 -8.75 -10.70 -7.62
C LYS A 116 -9.57 -11.35 -6.50
N SER A 117 -9.42 -10.86 -5.26
CA SER A 117 -10.12 -11.40 -4.10
C SER A 117 -11.47 -10.73 -3.89
N SER A 118 -12.56 -11.47 -4.11
CA SER A 118 -13.94 -10.96 -3.92
C SER A 118 -14.22 -10.53 -2.47
N ILE A 119 -13.63 -11.23 -1.49
CA ILE A 119 -13.79 -10.90 -0.07
C ILE A 119 -13.12 -9.56 0.26
N LEU A 120 -11.91 -9.33 -0.26
CA LEU A 120 -11.21 -8.06 -0.03
C LEU A 120 -11.87 -6.92 -0.81
N GLN A 121 -12.49 -7.22 -1.95
CA GLN A 121 -13.23 -6.27 -2.76
C GLN A 121 -14.50 -5.76 -2.04
N GLN A 122 -15.23 -6.64 -1.35
CA GLN A 122 -16.48 -6.31 -0.64
C GLN A 122 -16.28 -5.60 0.70
N ARG A 123 -15.07 -5.64 1.27
CA ARG A 123 -14.79 -5.09 2.61
C ARG A 123 -14.44 -3.59 2.60
N LEU A 124 -14.14 -3.04 1.42
CA LEU A 124 -13.88 -1.61 1.19
C LEU A 124 -15.20 -0.84 1.17
#